data_AF-A0A8H4RIX2-F1
#
_entry.id   AF-A0A8H4RIX2-F1
#
_cell.length_a   1.000
_cell.length_b   1.000
_cell.length_c   1.000
_cell.angle_alpha   90.00
_cell.angle_beta   90.00
_cell.angle_gamma   90.00
#
_symmetry.space_group_name_H-M   'P 1'
#
loop_
_entity.id
_entity.type
_entity.pdbx_description
1 polymer ?
#
loop_
_entity_poly.entity_id
_entity_poly.type
_entity_poly.pdbx_seq_one_letter_code
_entity_poly.pdbx_strand_id
1 'polypeptide(L)'
;MPAADQDNQKLRYEPMKYGGSLDHLEYVDVTPIIGREYTKAKIRDILYAENAEEQLRDLAVIISERGVVFFRENQLDLSVDELKRFTDLVAKLSGRPKENGLHVHPLYRDPGNTPMGNGETDENIYVINSDAAKKLYKTMAGKGAKEPKDLSREWHSDGSYTTQLKFHALIISAATFEVCPSDFSCLLMEETPVYGGDTLWCSGYEIYDRISPPMRQFLDGLTATPL
;
A
#
# COMPACT_ATOMS: atom_id res chain seq x y z
N MET A 1 -31.97 -10.62 20.21
CA MET A 1 -30.94 -11.10 19.26
C MET A 1 -31.45 -10.77 17.88
N PRO A 2 -30.93 -9.75 17.17
CA PRO A 2 -31.33 -9.53 15.79
C PRO A 2 -30.64 -10.58 14.90
N ALA A 3 -31.40 -11.13 13.98
CA ALA A 3 -30.98 -12.16 13.04
C ALA A 3 -29.86 -11.63 12.14
N ALA A 4 -28.82 -12.45 11.94
CA ALA A 4 -27.87 -12.25 10.86
C ALA A 4 -28.64 -12.18 9.54
N ASP A 5 -28.29 -11.20 8.72
CA ASP A 5 -28.88 -11.00 7.41
C ASP A 5 -28.73 -12.29 6.59
N GLN A 6 -29.86 -12.94 6.29
CA GLN A 6 -29.92 -14.20 5.53
C GLN A 6 -30.04 -13.94 4.03
N ASP A 7 -29.56 -12.79 3.53
CA ASP A 7 -29.40 -12.60 2.11
C ASP A 7 -28.10 -13.28 1.67
N ASN A 8 -28.28 -14.45 1.06
CA ASN A 8 -27.26 -15.28 0.44
C ASN A 8 -26.63 -14.54 -0.73
N GLN A 9 -25.81 -13.52 -0.45
CA GLN A 9 -24.93 -12.90 -1.43
C GLN A 9 -23.83 -13.90 -1.74
N LYS A 10 -24.07 -14.72 -2.76
CA LYS A 10 -23.03 -15.54 -3.37
C LYS A 10 -21.90 -14.58 -3.76
N LEU A 11 -20.79 -14.62 -3.02
CA LEU A 11 -19.63 -13.80 -3.29
C LEU A 11 -19.22 -14.00 -4.75
N ARG A 12 -18.89 -12.92 -5.45
CA ARG A 12 -18.41 -13.00 -6.84
C ARG A 12 -17.14 -13.85 -6.95
N TYR A 13 -16.33 -13.85 -5.89
CA TYR A 13 -15.14 -14.68 -5.71
C TYR A 13 -15.10 -15.22 -4.28
N GLU A 14 -14.71 -16.48 -4.11
CA GLU A 14 -14.48 -17.02 -2.78
C GLU A 14 -13.20 -16.42 -2.18
N PRO A 15 -13.19 -16.05 -0.88
CA PRO A 15 -11.98 -15.56 -0.23
C PRO A 15 -10.87 -16.60 -0.32
N MET A 16 -9.68 -16.15 -0.70
CA MET A 16 -8.50 -17.01 -0.68
C MET A 16 -8.21 -17.46 0.75
N LYS A 17 -7.74 -18.69 0.88
CA LYS A 17 -7.34 -19.27 2.16
C LYS A 17 -5.82 -19.40 2.21
N TYR A 18 -5.26 -19.05 3.36
CA TYR A 18 -3.86 -19.22 3.66
C TYR A 18 -3.47 -20.70 3.60
N GLY A 19 -2.38 -21.01 2.89
CA GLY A 19 -1.87 -22.36 2.64
C GLY A 19 -0.81 -22.86 3.61
N GLY A 20 -0.24 -22.00 4.47
CA GLY A 20 0.81 -22.38 5.43
C GLY A 20 2.24 -22.29 4.90
N SER A 21 2.45 -21.84 3.66
CA SER A 21 3.79 -21.84 3.04
C SER A 21 4.78 -20.88 3.71
N LEU A 22 4.28 -19.91 4.49
CA LEU A 22 5.09 -18.91 5.21
C LEU A 22 5.26 -19.22 6.70
N ASP A 23 4.75 -20.36 7.21
CA ASP A 23 4.80 -20.72 8.64
C ASP A 23 6.22 -20.90 9.19
N HIS A 24 7.19 -21.07 8.28
CA HIS A 24 8.60 -21.18 8.61
C HIS A 24 9.26 -19.81 8.88
N LEU A 25 8.60 -18.70 8.56
CA LEU A 25 9.12 -17.36 8.77
C LEU A 25 8.78 -16.84 10.16
N GLU A 26 9.77 -16.23 10.81
CA GLU A 26 9.58 -15.58 12.10
C GLU A 26 8.82 -14.25 11.93
N TYR A 27 7.74 -14.07 12.69
CA TYR A 27 6.94 -12.85 12.65
C TYR A 27 6.46 -12.39 14.03
N VAL A 28 6.10 -11.12 14.10
CA VAL A 28 5.42 -10.47 15.23
C VAL A 28 4.19 -9.74 14.71
N ASP A 29 3.03 -10.01 15.30
CA ASP A 29 1.83 -9.20 15.03
C ASP A 29 1.90 -7.90 15.84
N VAL A 30 2.08 -6.77 15.15
CA VAL A 30 2.38 -5.46 15.76
C VAL A 30 1.24 -4.95 16.61
N THR A 31 0.00 -5.20 16.19
CA THR A 31 -1.21 -4.96 16.97
C THR A 31 -2.13 -6.18 16.89
N PRO A 32 -3.12 -6.31 17.80
CA PRO A 32 -4.07 -7.42 17.74
C PRO A 32 -4.86 -7.49 16.43
N ILE A 33 -5.09 -6.34 15.77
CA ILE A 33 -6.06 -6.21 14.69
C ILE A 33 -5.38 -6.14 13.32
N ILE A 34 -4.34 -5.31 13.20
CA ILE A 34 -3.58 -5.13 11.96
C ILE A 34 -2.08 -5.10 12.21
N GLY A 35 -1.32 -5.24 11.13
CA GLY A 35 0.13 -5.20 11.15
C GLY A 35 0.72 -6.56 11.47
N ARG A 36 1.59 -7.02 10.59
CA ARG A 36 2.51 -8.12 10.83
C ARG A 36 3.91 -7.71 10.40
N GLU A 37 4.89 -7.96 11.25
CA GLU A 37 6.29 -7.72 10.97
C GLU A 37 7.01 -9.05 10.83
N TYR A 38 7.66 -9.30 9.69
CA TYR A 38 8.63 -10.38 9.54
C TYR A 38 10.01 -9.87 9.95
N THR A 39 10.57 -10.47 10.99
CA THR A 39 11.79 -9.94 11.64
C THR A 39 13.05 -10.20 10.83
N LYS A 40 13.10 -11.32 10.11
CA LYS A 40 14.30 -11.81 9.39
C LYS A 40 14.07 -12.13 7.91
N ALA A 41 12.83 -12.11 7.44
CA ALA A 41 12.53 -12.53 6.08
C ALA A 41 13.04 -11.50 5.05
N LYS A 42 13.56 -11.99 3.93
CA LYS A 42 13.87 -11.17 2.76
C LYS A 42 12.92 -11.49 1.62
N ILE A 43 12.45 -10.44 0.95
CA ILE A 43 11.59 -10.56 -0.24
C ILE A 43 12.33 -11.32 -1.34
N ARG A 44 13.63 -11.08 -1.48
CA ARG A 44 14.47 -11.76 -2.45
C ARG A 44 14.45 -13.29 -2.26
N ASP A 45 14.54 -13.76 -1.02
CA ASP A 45 14.51 -15.20 -0.72
C ASP A 45 13.15 -15.82 -1.11
N ILE A 46 12.05 -15.10 -0.84
CA ILE A 46 10.71 -15.51 -1.25
C ILE A 46 10.58 -15.56 -2.79
N LEU A 47 11.11 -14.54 -3.49
CA LEU A 47 11.05 -14.44 -4.97
C LEU A 47 11.79 -15.56 -5.70
N TYR A 48 12.87 -16.07 -5.11
CA TYR A 48 13.73 -17.10 -5.72
C TYR A 48 13.55 -18.50 -5.11
N ALA A 49 12.65 -18.66 -4.13
CA ALA A 49 12.30 -19.97 -3.58
C ALA A 49 11.67 -20.88 -4.65
N GLU A 50 11.85 -22.20 -4.51
CA GLU A 50 11.26 -23.18 -5.43
C GLU A 50 9.72 -23.10 -5.46
N ASN A 51 9.10 -22.74 -4.32
CA ASN A 51 7.67 -22.52 -4.19
C ASN A 51 7.28 -21.03 -4.09
N ALA A 52 8.02 -20.14 -4.76
CA ALA A 52 7.80 -18.69 -4.72
C ALA A 52 6.33 -18.28 -4.98
N GLU A 53 5.65 -18.87 -5.97
CA GLU A 53 4.25 -18.52 -6.25
C GLU A 53 3.30 -18.88 -5.11
N GLU A 54 3.53 -20.01 -4.43
CA GLU A 54 2.73 -20.40 -3.26
C GLU A 54 2.97 -19.42 -2.10
N GLN A 55 4.24 -19.09 -1.84
CA GLN A 55 4.62 -18.13 -0.80
C GLN A 55 4.07 -16.74 -1.05
N LEU A 56 4.12 -16.24 -2.29
CA LEU A 56 3.61 -14.91 -2.65
C LEU A 56 2.09 -14.85 -2.62
N ARG A 57 1.40 -15.93 -2.99
CA ARG A 57 -0.05 -16.05 -2.84
C ARG A 57 -0.45 -16.00 -1.35
N ASP A 58 0.22 -16.79 -0.52
CA ASP A 58 -0.03 -16.81 0.92
C ASP A 58 0.33 -15.49 1.58
N LEU A 59 1.37 -14.80 1.09
CA LEU A 59 1.72 -13.46 1.53
C LEU A 59 0.59 -12.47 1.20
N ALA A 60 0.00 -12.56 0.01
CA ALA A 60 -1.14 -11.72 -0.37
C ALA A 60 -2.33 -11.93 0.58
N VAL A 61 -2.64 -13.17 0.95
CA VAL A 61 -3.66 -13.49 1.96
C VAL A 61 -3.33 -12.84 3.30
N ILE A 62 -2.10 -13.00 3.79
CA ILE A 62 -1.66 -12.38 5.04
C ILE A 62 -1.76 -10.86 4.98
N ILE A 63 -1.37 -10.21 3.87
CA ILE A 63 -1.49 -8.76 3.73
C ILE A 63 -2.97 -8.35 3.80
N SER A 64 -3.87 -9.08 3.12
CA SER A 64 -5.31 -8.79 3.17
C SER A 64 -5.92 -8.99 4.56
N GLU A 65 -5.49 -10.01 5.30
CA GLU A 65 -5.99 -10.28 6.67
C GLU A 65 -5.40 -9.35 7.72
N ARG A 66 -4.12 -8.97 7.58
CA ARG A 66 -3.39 -8.12 8.53
C ARG A 66 -3.40 -6.65 8.16
N GLY A 67 -3.91 -6.28 6.99
CA GLY A 67 -3.96 -4.92 6.46
C GLY A 67 -2.61 -4.36 5.99
N VAL A 68 -1.52 -4.65 6.70
CA VAL A 68 -0.16 -4.22 6.35
C VAL A 68 0.88 -5.23 6.85
N VAL A 69 1.93 -5.45 6.05
CA VAL A 69 3.08 -6.29 6.39
C VAL A 69 4.36 -5.49 6.29
N PHE A 70 5.26 -5.67 7.26
CA PHE A 70 6.59 -5.06 7.31
C PHE A 70 7.67 -6.13 7.21
N PHE A 71 8.72 -5.86 6.45
CA PHE A 71 9.94 -6.67 6.45
C PHE A 71 11.04 -5.87 7.15
N ARG A 72 11.49 -6.36 8.31
CA ARG A 72 12.44 -5.61 9.16
C ARG A 72 13.88 -5.75 8.70
N GLU A 73 14.23 -6.90 8.14
CA GLU A 73 15.54 -7.15 7.57
C GLU A 73 15.80 -6.20 6.40
N ASN A 74 17.07 -5.84 6.18
CA ASN A 74 17.46 -4.92 5.12
C ASN A 74 17.11 -5.48 3.72
N GLN A 75 16.28 -4.74 2.96
CA GLN A 75 15.82 -5.08 1.60
C GLN A 75 16.52 -4.29 0.49
N LEU A 76 17.58 -3.50 0.79
CA LEU A 76 18.28 -2.67 -0.20
C LEU A 76 19.09 -3.49 -1.23
N ASP A 77 19.12 -4.81 -1.09
CA ASP A 77 19.66 -5.75 -2.08
C ASP A 77 18.62 -6.15 -3.14
N LEU A 78 17.39 -5.65 -3.07
CA LEU A 78 16.40 -5.78 -4.13
C LEU A 78 16.73 -4.82 -5.29
N SER A 79 16.74 -5.37 -6.51
CA SER A 79 16.71 -4.52 -7.70
C SER A 79 15.32 -3.91 -7.92
N VAL A 80 15.27 -2.84 -8.70
CA VAL A 80 14.02 -2.23 -9.20
C VAL A 80 13.11 -3.28 -9.87
N ASP A 81 13.69 -4.14 -10.71
CA ASP A 81 12.96 -5.21 -11.38
C ASP A 81 12.44 -6.26 -10.41
N GLU A 82 13.22 -6.61 -9.38
CA GLU A 82 12.78 -7.56 -8.33
C GLU A 82 11.63 -6.98 -7.51
N LEU A 83 11.69 -5.71 -7.13
CA LEU A 83 10.62 -5.03 -6.40
C LEU A 83 9.33 -4.94 -7.22
N LYS A 84 9.44 -4.59 -8.51
CA LYS A 84 8.33 -4.58 -9.45
C LYS A 84 7.73 -5.96 -9.63
N ARG A 85 8.58 -6.98 -9.84
CA ARG A 85 8.17 -8.38 -9.98
C ARG A 85 7.45 -8.87 -8.72
N PHE A 86 7.97 -8.58 -7.54
CA PHE A 86 7.33 -8.92 -6.26
C PHE A 86 5.92 -8.34 -6.17
N THR A 87 5.80 -7.04 -6.35
CA THR A 87 4.53 -6.33 -6.20
C THR A 87 3.50 -6.78 -7.24
N ASP A 88 3.96 -7.00 -8.47
CA ASP A 88 3.13 -7.51 -9.56
C ASP A 88 2.65 -8.95 -9.30
N LEU A 89 3.52 -9.83 -8.79
CA LEU A 89 3.17 -11.21 -8.48
C LEU A 89 2.20 -11.32 -7.31
N VAL A 90 2.40 -10.57 -6.22
CA VAL A 90 1.48 -10.56 -5.07
C VAL A 90 0.06 -10.23 -5.54
N ALA A 91 -0.11 -9.19 -6.37
CA ALA A 91 -1.41 -8.80 -6.88
C ALA A 91 -1.98 -9.79 -7.91
N LYS A 92 -1.16 -10.34 -8.82
CA LYS A 92 -1.61 -11.33 -9.79
C LYS A 92 -2.09 -12.62 -9.10
N LEU A 93 -1.34 -13.09 -8.12
CA LEU A 93 -1.64 -14.32 -7.38
C LEU A 93 -2.82 -14.13 -6.42
N SER A 94 -3.18 -12.89 -6.09
CA SER A 94 -4.38 -12.57 -5.33
C SER A 94 -5.66 -12.46 -6.18
N GLY A 95 -5.55 -12.63 -7.51
CA GLY A 95 -6.69 -12.58 -8.42
C GLY A 95 -6.92 -11.24 -9.12
N ARG A 96 -5.92 -10.33 -9.14
CA ARG A 96 -6.02 -9.10 -9.95
C ARG A 96 -6.33 -9.43 -11.42
N PRO A 97 -7.27 -8.73 -12.09
CA PRO A 97 -7.57 -8.95 -13.49
C PRO A 97 -6.32 -8.84 -14.39
N LYS A 98 -6.25 -9.67 -15.44
CA LYS A 98 -5.04 -9.79 -16.29
C LYS A 98 -4.76 -8.54 -17.11
N GLU A 99 -5.79 -7.75 -17.36
CA GLU A 99 -5.75 -6.45 -18.02
C GLU A 99 -5.09 -5.35 -17.17
N ASN A 100 -4.97 -5.56 -15.85
CA ASN A 100 -4.41 -4.59 -14.91
C ASN A 100 -2.93 -4.91 -14.60
N GLY A 101 -2.09 -3.87 -14.63
CA GLY A 101 -0.65 -3.96 -14.41
C GLY A 101 -0.18 -3.12 -13.22
N LEU A 102 1.12 -2.85 -13.19
CA LEU A 102 1.71 -1.88 -12.28
C LEU A 102 1.22 -0.47 -12.63
N HIS A 103 0.92 0.33 -11.61
CA HIS A 103 0.43 1.69 -11.79
C HIS A 103 1.58 2.65 -12.18
N VAL A 104 1.31 3.55 -13.13
CA VAL A 104 2.23 4.61 -13.55
C VAL A 104 1.79 5.92 -12.91
N HIS A 105 2.61 6.44 -12.00
CA HIS A 105 2.24 7.62 -11.23
C HIS A 105 2.08 8.86 -12.15
N PRO A 106 1.03 9.70 -12.02
CA PRO A 106 0.78 10.83 -12.91
C PRO A 106 1.94 11.84 -12.99
N LEU A 107 2.70 11.99 -11.90
CA LEU A 107 3.86 12.88 -11.85
C LEU A 107 5.10 12.32 -12.57
N TYR A 108 5.09 11.07 -13.05
CA TYR A 108 6.26 10.48 -13.72
C TYR A 108 6.74 11.33 -14.90
N ARG A 109 5.79 11.90 -15.67
CA ARG A 109 6.07 12.75 -16.83
C ARG A 109 6.37 14.21 -16.48
N ASP A 110 6.30 14.58 -15.20
CA ASP A 110 6.58 15.94 -14.77
C ASP A 110 8.10 16.20 -14.83
N PRO A 111 8.57 17.32 -15.41
CA PRO A 111 9.99 17.66 -15.44
C PRO A 111 10.64 17.83 -14.06
N GLY A 112 9.82 18.03 -13.02
CA GLY A 112 10.23 18.09 -11.61
C GLY A 112 10.24 16.73 -10.91
N ASN A 113 9.92 15.63 -11.61
CA ASN A 113 10.04 14.29 -11.06
C ASN A 113 11.49 13.99 -10.68
N THR A 114 11.69 13.39 -9.51
CA THR A 114 13.03 13.14 -8.97
C THR A 114 13.45 11.71 -9.29
N PRO A 115 14.66 11.50 -9.84
CA PRO A 115 15.16 10.16 -10.07
C PRO A 115 15.41 9.43 -8.74
N MET A 116 15.52 8.11 -8.82
CA MET A 116 15.90 7.26 -7.70
C MET A 116 17.34 7.60 -7.23
N GLY A 117 17.75 7.09 -6.06
CA GLY A 117 19.09 7.36 -5.51
C GLY A 117 20.25 6.97 -6.45
N ASN A 118 20.02 6.03 -7.37
CA ASN A 118 20.96 5.61 -8.41
C ASN A 118 21.00 6.53 -9.65
N GLY A 119 20.14 7.54 -9.72
CA GLY A 119 20.03 8.49 -10.84
C GLY A 119 19.12 8.03 -11.99
N GLU A 120 18.56 6.82 -11.92
CA GLU A 120 17.63 6.29 -12.92
C GLU A 120 16.18 6.68 -12.61
N THR A 121 15.31 6.56 -13.61
CA THR A 121 13.87 6.77 -13.49
C THR A 121 13.14 5.55 -14.02
N ASP A 122 12.12 5.07 -13.31
CA ASP A 122 11.22 4.02 -13.78
C ASP A 122 9.77 4.53 -13.66
N GLU A 123 8.96 4.28 -14.68
CA GLU A 123 7.57 4.78 -14.74
C GLU A 123 6.64 4.19 -13.69
N ASN A 124 6.96 3.00 -13.18
CA ASN A 124 6.17 2.27 -12.19
C ASN A 124 6.63 2.57 -10.76
N ILE A 125 7.63 3.43 -10.61
CA ILE A 125 8.25 3.77 -9.35
C ILE A 125 8.06 5.26 -9.09
N TYR A 126 7.45 5.55 -7.96
CA TYR A 126 7.38 6.89 -7.43
C TYR A 126 8.40 7.07 -6.31
N VAL A 127 9.34 8.00 -6.52
CA VAL A 127 10.34 8.37 -5.52
C VAL A 127 9.77 9.47 -4.66
N ILE A 128 9.65 9.16 -3.38
CA ILE A 128 9.32 10.14 -2.37
C ILE A 128 10.64 10.72 -1.86
N ASN A 129 10.75 12.05 -1.88
CA ASN A 129 11.93 12.74 -1.36
C ASN A 129 11.51 14.11 -0.81
N SER A 130 11.87 14.36 0.45
CA SER A 130 11.55 15.61 1.16
C SER A 130 12.12 16.87 0.49
N ASP A 131 13.30 16.78 -0.12
CA ASP A 131 13.94 17.91 -0.82
C ASP A 131 13.38 18.13 -2.23
N ALA A 132 12.94 17.06 -2.88
CA ALA A 132 12.16 17.13 -4.12
C ALA A 132 10.79 17.79 -3.90
N ALA A 133 10.07 17.36 -2.86
CA ALA A 133 8.78 17.92 -2.45
C ALA A 133 8.88 19.43 -2.17
N LYS A 134 9.93 19.87 -1.45
CA LYS A 134 10.20 21.30 -1.21
C LYS A 134 10.44 22.08 -2.50
N LYS A 135 11.09 21.49 -3.50
CA LYS A 135 11.35 22.13 -4.81
C LYS A 135 10.06 22.22 -5.64
N LEU A 136 9.26 21.16 -5.68
CA LEU A 136 7.98 21.11 -6.40
C LEU A 136 6.97 22.14 -5.85
N TYR A 137 6.96 22.40 -4.54
CA TYR A 137 6.07 23.39 -3.94
C TYR A 137 6.54 24.85 -4.08
N LYS A 138 7.83 25.10 -4.35
CA LYS A 138 8.31 26.47 -4.62
C LYS A 138 7.71 27.05 -5.90
N THR A 139 7.43 26.23 -6.91
CA THR A 139 6.80 26.66 -8.16
C THR A 139 5.28 26.84 -8.05
N MET A 140 4.66 26.36 -6.96
CA MET A 140 3.24 26.60 -6.64
C MET A 140 3.00 27.83 -5.75
N ALA A 141 4.04 28.66 -5.53
CA ALA A 141 3.99 29.92 -4.81
C ALA A 141 3.10 30.95 -5.53
N GLY A 142 1.80 30.90 -5.25
CA GLY A 142 0.80 31.80 -5.83
C GLY A 142 -0.65 31.45 -5.48
N LYS A 143 -0.93 30.21 -5.04
CA LYS A 143 -2.22 29.85 -4.44
C LYS A 143 -2.11 29.88 -2.93
N GLY A 144 -2.39 31.04 -2.34
CA GLY A 144 -2.52 31.18 -0.89
C GLY A 144 -3.73 30.42 -0.37
N ALA A 145 -3.57 29.12 -0.10
CA ALA A 145 -4.40 28.46 0.89
C ALA A 145 -4.01 29.05 2.25
N LYS A 146 -4.98 29.46 3.07
CA LYS A 146 -4.76 29.98 4.44
C LYS A 146 -4.12 28.96 5.38
N GLU A 147 -3.95 27.72 4.93
CA GLU A 147 -3.26 26.64 5.63
C GLU A 147 -2.33 25.92 4.65
N PRO A 148 -1.08 25.60 5.03
CA PRO A 148 -0.30 24.62 4.30
C PRO A 148 -0.98 23.26 4.50
N LYS A 149 -1.84 22.86 3.55
CA LYS A 149 -2.40 21.51 3.50
C LYS A 149 -1.27 20.53 3.19
N ASP A 150 -0.59 20.10 4.24
CA ASP A 150 0.42 19.06 4.19
C ASP A 150 -0.32 17.71 4.17
N LEU A 151 -0.69 17.26 2.98
CA LEU A 151 -1.49 16.04 2.76
C LEU A 151 -0.77 14.77 3.25
N SER A 152 0.54 14.83 3.45
CA SER A 152 1.33 13.81 4.16
C SER A 152 0.85 13.56 5.60
N ARG A 153 0.14 14.52 6.18
CA ARG A 153 -0.33 14.54 7.57
C ARG A 153 -1.82 14.27 7.68
N GLU A 154 -2.50 14.06 6.56
CA GLU A 154 -3.92 13.68 6.53
C GLU A 154 -4.04 12.16 6.34
N TRP A 155 -5.05 11.56 6.97
CA TRP A 155 -5.35 10.14 6.74
C TRP A 155 -5.87 9.96 5.33
N HIS A 156 -5.23 9.07 4.57
CA HIS A 156 -5.63 8.74 3.21
C HIS A 156 -5.37 7.26 2.94
N SER A 157 -6.07 6.74 1.93
CA SER A 157 -5.59 5.63 1.13
C SER A 157 -4.88 6.25 -0.07
N ASP A 158 -3.76 5.67 -0.51
CA ASP A 158 -3.04 6.12 -1.71
C ASP A 158 -4.04 6.34 -2.86
N GLY A 159 -4.14 7.60 -3.32
CA GLY A 159 -5.16 8.04 -4.28
C GLY A 159 -6.05 9.23 -3.88
N SER A 160 -5.83 9.89 -2.73
CA SER A 160 -6.24 11.29 -2.57
C SER A 160 -5.17 12.19 -3.19
N TYR A 161 -5.54 13.27 -3.88
CA TYR A 161 -4.62 14.22 -4.52
C TYR A 161 -3.26 14.34 -3.83
N THR A 162 -2.18 14.11 -4.58
CA THR A 162 -0.78 14.33 -4.20
C THR A 162 -0.35 13.70 -2.87
N THR A 163 -0.24 12.38 -2.84
CA THR A 163 0.52 11.68 -1.80
C THR A 163 1.97 12.17 -1.79
N GLN A 164 2.30 12.95 -0.77
CA GLN A 164 3.68 13.25 -0.41
C GLN A 164 3.92 12.58 0.92
N LEU A 165 4.90 11.70 1.01
CA LEU A 165 5.49 11.33 2.29
C LEU A 165 6.79 12.13 2.44
N LYS A 166 7.29 12.27 3.66
CA LYS A 166 8.50 13.06 3.96
C LYS A 166 9.75 12.20 4.14
N PHE A 167 9.92 11.13 3.37
CA PHE A 167 11.07 10.20 3.49
C PHE A 167 11.58 9.76 2.13
N HIS A 168 12.84 9.33 2.03
CA HIS A 168 13.38 8.70 0.83
C HIS A 168 12.80 7.29 0.74
N ALA A 169 11.75 7.14 -0.05
CA ALA A 169 11.07 5.87 -0.19
C ALA A 169 10.52 5.65 -1.60
N LEU A 170 10.49 4.38 -1.99
CA LEU A 170 10.03 3.92 -3.28
C LEU A 170 8.60 3.38 -3.15
N ILE A 171 7.63 3.98 -3.84
CA ILE A 171 6.23 3.50 -3.85
C ILE A 171 5.85 2.98 -5.22
N ILE A 172 5.25 1.78 -5.25
CA ILE A 172 4.35 1.34 -6.35
C ILE A 172 2.93 1.69 -5.91
N SER A 173 2.32 2.67 -6.59
CA SER A 173 1.18 3.45 -6.08
C SER A 173 -0.18 2.74 -6.22
N ALA A 174 -1.05 3.02 -5.24
CA ALA A 174 -2.49 2.81 -5.34
C ALA A 174 -3.23 4.12 -5.66
N ALA A 175 -4.35 4.03 -6.39
CA ALA A 175 -5.08 5.19 -6.90
C ALA A 175 -6.61 5.04 -6.73
N THR A 176 -7.16 5.47 -5.61
CA THR A 176 -8.61 5.44 -5.29
C THR A 176 -9.51 6.32 -6.16
N PHE A 177 -8.98 7.23 -6.98
CA PHE A 177 -9.76 8.01 -7.96
C PHE A 177 -9.93 7.28 -9.30
N GLU A 178 -9.19 6.19 -9.51
CA GLU A 178 -9.28 5.43 -10.75
C GLU A 178 -10.51 4.52 -10.74
N VAL A 179 -11.00 4.20 -11.95
CA VAL A 179 -12.11 3.26 -12.13
C VAL A 179 -11.77 1.89 -11.52
N CYS A 180 -10.47 1.54 -11.54
CA CYS A 180 -9.93 0.35 -10.90
C CYS A 180 -8.78 0.80 -9.98
N PRO A 181 -9.05 1.02 -8.68
CA PRO A 181 -8.00 1.36 -7.73
C PRO A 181 -7.01 0.20 -7.58
N SER A 182 -5.80 0.48 -7.09
CA SER A 182 -4.83 -0.59 -6.85
C SER A 182 -5.21 -1.42 -5.63
N ASP A 183 -4.86 -2.70 -5.69
CA ASP A 183 -5.12 -3.69 -4.67
C ASP A 183 -4.00 -3.73 -3.60
N PHE A 184 -2.75 -3.45 -4.00
CA PHE A 184 -1.57 -3.47 -3.13
C PHE A 184 -0.62 -2.32 -3.47
N SER A 185 0.06 -1.80 -2.45
CA SER A 185 1.21 -0.92 -2.61
C SER A 185 2.42 -1.48 -1.88
N CYS A 186 3.62 -1.18 -2.39
CA CYS A 186 4.87 -1.59 -1.78
C CYS A 186 5.74 -0.36 -1.56
N LEU A 187 6.23 -0.20 -0.33
CA LEU A 187 7.07 0.90 0.13
C LEU A 187 8.46 0.35 0.49
N LEU A 188 9.51 0.76 -0.22
CA LEU A 188 10.90 0.48 0.14
C LEU A 188 11.54 1.73 0.73
N MET A 189 12.05 1.64 1.95
CA MET A 189 12.74 2.76 2.61
C MET A 189 14.23 2.75 2.22
N GLU A 190 14.70 3.79 1.51
CA GLU A 190 16.11 3.94 1.14
C GLU A 190 16.90 4.69 2.22
N GLU A 191 16.38 5.84 2.65
CA GLU A 191 16.98 6.63 3.72
C GLU A 191 15.91 7.04 4.74
N THR A 192 16.20 6.79 6.01
CA THR A 192 15.34 7.16 7.13
C THR A 192 16.07 8.14 8.04
N PRO A 193 15.40 9.17 8.56
CA PRO A 193 15.97 10.01 9.60
C PRO A 193 16.15 9.19 10.90
N VAL A 194 17.05 9.65 11.77
CA VAL A 194 17.34 8.98 13.05
C VAL A 194 16.10 8.89 13.96
N TYR A 195 15.19 9.86 13.86
CA TYR A 195 13.93 9.90 14.58
C TYR A 195 12.86 10.67 13.79
N GLY A 196 11.60 10.30 14.03
CA GLY A 196 10.44 10.84 13.33
C GLY A 196 10.30 10.29 11.92
N GLY A 197 9.09 10.33 11.40
CA GLY A 197 8.82 9.85 10.04
C GLY A 197 8.12 8.52 9.91
N ASP A 198 7.50 8.09 10.99
CA ASP A 198 6.65 6.93 11.00
C ASP A 198 5.44 7.15 10.08
N THR A 199 5.07 6.09 9.37
CA THR A 199 3.81 6.02 8.63
C THR A 199 2.79 5.32 9.51
N LEU A 200 1.69 6.01 9.80
CA LEU A 200 0.59 5.45 10.58
C LEU A 200 -0.40 4.72 9.67
N TRP A 201 -0.91 3.59 10.16
CA TRP A 201 -1.89 2.75 9.46
C TRP A 201 -3.16 2.62 10.29
N CYS A 202 -4.30 2.49 9.63
CA CYS A 202 -5.58 2.21 10.28
C CYS A 202 -6.38 1.17 9.48
N SER A 203 -7.22 0.41 10.17
CA SER A 203 -8.09 -0.60 9.54
C SER A 203 -9.47 -0.02 9.27
N GLY A 204 -9.87 0.05 8.00
CA GLY A 204 -11.23 0.41 7.62
C GLY A 204 -12.27 -0.59 8.16
N TYR A 205 -11.93 -1.88 8.19
CA TYR A 205 -12.79 -2.92 8.75
C TYR A 205 -13.07 -2.69 10.24
N GLU A 206 -12.01 -2.44 11.02
CA GLU A 206 -12.16 -2.20 12.46
C GLU A 206 -12.92 -0.91 12.76
N ILE A 207 -12.67 0.14 11.97
CA ILE A 207 -13.43 1.39 12.08
C ILE A 207 -14.91 1.09 11.86
N TYR A 208 -15.26 0.39 10.78
CA TYR A 208 -16.64 0.03 10.48
C TYR A 208 -17.27 -0.80 11.59
N ASP A 209 -16.59 -1.84 12.10
CA ASP A 209 -17.12 -2.70 13.17
C ASP A 209 -17.34 -1.99 14.50
N ARG A 210 -16.58 -0.92 14.77
CA ARG A 210 -16.75 -0.08 15.96
C ARG A 210 -17.84 0.98 15.82
N ILE A 211 -18.30 1.27 14.61
CA ILE A 211 -19.40 2.22 14.41
C ILE A 211 -20.69 1.65 15.00
N SER A 212 -21.49 2.52 15.63
CA SER A 212 -22.74 2.10 16.26
C SER A 212 -23.68 1.44 15.24
N PRO A 213 -24.46 0.41 15.62
CA PRO A 213 -25.36 -0.27 14.69
C PRO A 213 -26.30 0.66 13.90
N PRO A 214 -26.89 1.72 14.50
CA PRO A 214 -27.72 2.67 13.73
C PRO A 214 -26.93 3.44 12.67
N MET A 215 -25.68 3.80 12.96
CA MET A 215 -24.83 4.54 12.03
C MET A 215 -24.33 3.62 10.90
N ARG A 216 -24.00 2.36 11.19
CA ARG A 216 -23.69 1.37 10.14
C ARG A 216 -24.86 1.21 9.16
N GLN A 217 -26.06 0.99 9.69
CA GLN A 217 -27.27 0.85 8.86
C GLN A 217 -27.53 2.10 8.00
N PHE A 218 -27.22 3.29 8.52
CA PHE A 218 -27.31 4.53 7.75
C PHE A 218 -26.28 4.58 6.62
N LEU A 219 -25.03 4.14 6.86
CA LEU A 219 -23.93 4.18 5.91
C LEU A 219 -24.03 3.12 4.80
N ASP A 220 -24.59 1.93 5.09
CA ASP A 220 -24.62 0.79 4.16
C ASP A 220 -25.33 1.06 2.83
N GLY A 221 -26.27 2.02 2.83
CA GLY A 221 -27.01 2.43 1.63
C GLY A 221 -26.40 3.60 0.86
N LEU A 222 -25.31 4.19 1.34
CA LEU A 222 -24.73 5.40 0.76
C LEU A 222 -23.59 5.08 -0.21
N THR A 223 -23.44 5.92 -1.22
CA THR A 223 -22.28 5.92 -2.12
C THR A 223 -21.45 7.17 -1.88
N ALA A 224 -20.13 7.03 -2.00
CA ALA A 224 -19.20 8.14 -1.95
C ALA A 224 -18.64 8.40 -3.34
N THR A 225 -18.62 9.67 -3.76
CA THR A 225 -17.88 10.11 -4.96
C THR A 225 -16.48 10.54 -4.51
N PRO A 226 -15.40 9.93 -5.02
CA PRO A 226 -14.05 10.39 -4.77
C PRO A 226 -13.93 11.86 -5.20
N LEU A 227 -13.39 12.71 -4.34
CA LEU A 227 -13.15 14.12 -4.66
C LEU A 227 -12.01 14.26 -5.65
#